data_AF-A0A0S7Y528-F1
#
_entry.id   AF-A0A0S7Y528-F1
#
_cell.length_a   1.000
_cell.length_b   1.000
_cell.length_c   1.000
_cell.angle_alpha   90.00
_cell.angle_beta   90.00
_cell.angle_gamma   90.00
#
_symmetry.space_group_name_H-M   'P 1'
#
loop_
_entity.id
_entity.type
_entity.pdbx_description
1 polymer ?
#
loop_
_entity_poly.entity_id
_entity_poly.type
_entity_poly.pdbx_seq_one_letter_code
_entity_poly.pdbx_strand_id
1 'polypeptide(L)'
;MHELGLAQDVLEKVKAEAKAKGLSKVIYAKAKIGETLITDPPEFEEIFSTISAGSVAEGMQLDLEILPSLIQKSLDWIALNAVPQISRFLQARNF
;
A
#
# COMPACT_ATOMS: atom_id res chain seq x y z
N MET A 1 7.51 7.43 16.46
CA MET A 1 6.58 7.80 15.37
C MET A 1 6.72 6.78 14.28
N HIS A 2 5.65 6.04 13.96
CA HIS A 2 5.66 4.99 12.94
C HIS A 2 5.64 5.60 11.53
N GLU A 3 4.87 6.67 11.38
CA GLU A 3 4.60 7.44 10.16
C GLU A 3 5.85 8.15 9.65
N LEU A 4 6.65 8.75 10.55
CA LEU A 4 7.94 9.35 10.19
C LEU A 4 8.91 8.34 9.60
N GLY A 5 9.00 7.14 10.17
CA GLY A 5 9.86 6.09 9.65
C GLY A 5 9.43 5.63 8.26
N LEU A 6 8.12 5.50 8.05
CA LEU A 6 7.56 5.17 6.74
C LEU A 6 7.82 6.28 5.70
N ALA A 7 7.62 7.55 6.08
CA ALA A 7 7.85 8.68 5.19
C ALA A 7 9.33 8.80 4.80
N GLN A 8 10.25 8.54 5.73
CA GLN A 8 11.69 8.47 5.47
C GLN A 8 12.04 7.36 4.48
N ASP A 9 11.48 6.16 4.66
CA ASP A 9 11.71 5.04 3.74
C ASP A 9 11.19 5.34 2.32
N VAL A 10 10.01 5.97 2.21
CA VAL A 10 9.48 6.42 0.91
C VAL A 10 10.41 7.46 0.27
N LEU A 11 10.87 8.47 1.03
CA LEU A 11 11.75 9.50 0.50
C LEU A 11 13.08 8.93 0.01
N GLU A 12 13.69 7.99 0.74
CA GLU A 12 14.94 7.35 0.33
C GLU A 12 14.78 6.51 -0.94
N LYS A 13 13.65 5.82 -1.10
CA LYS A 13 13.31 5.12 -2.35
C LYS A 13 13.18 6.08 -3.53
N VAL A 14 12.52 7.23 -3.33
CA VAL A 14 12.39 8.27 -4.37
C VAL A 14 13.76 8.83 -4.75
N LYS A 15 14.62 9.14 -3.78
CA LYS A 15 15.99 9.61 -4.02
C LYS A 15 16.83 8.59 -4.78
N ALA A 16 16.75 7.32 -4.40
CA ALA A 16 17.48 6.24 -5.07
C ALA A 16 17.07 6.08 -6.53
N GLU A 17 15.75 6.08 -6.79
CA GLU A 17 15.19 5.98 -8.14
C GLU A 17 15.52 7.20 -9.00
N ALA A 18 15.41 8.40 -8.42
CA ALA A 18 15.79 9.63 -9.10
C ALA A 18 17.28 9.64 -9.48
N LYS A 19 18.16 9.21 -8.56
CA LYS A 19 19.59 9.09 -8.82
C LYS A 19 19.90 8.06 -9.90
N ALA A 20 19.25 6.90 -9.88
CA ALA A 20 19.43 5.86 -10.90
C ALA A 20 19.04 6.33 -12.31
N LYS A 21 18.07 7.25 -12.40
CA LYS A 21 17.58 7.84 -13.65
C LYS A 21 18.22 9.19 -14.00
N GLY A 22 19.14 9.70 -13.18
CA GLY A 22 19.76 11.01 -13.39
C GLY A 22 18.77 12.18 -13.31
N LEU A 23 17.67 12.03 -12.55
CA LEU A 23 16.65 13.07 -12.38
C LEU A 23 17.11 14.11 -11.36
N SER A 24 16.97 15.38 -11.70
CA SER A 24 17.24 16.51 -10.82
C SER A 24 16.03 16.94 -9.99
N LYS A 25 14.83 16.49 -10.35
CA LYS A 25 13.58 16.76 -9.62
C LYS A 25 12.52 15.69 -9.91
N VAL A 26 11.72 15.36 -8.90
CA VAL A 26 10.53 14.52 -9.00
C VAL A 26 9.31 15.39 -8.68
N ILE A 27 8.34 15.43 -9.60
CA ILE A 27 7.13 16.26 -9.47
C ILE A 27 5.90 15.47 -9.01
N TYR A 28 5.90 14.15 -9.25
CA TYR A 28 4.77 13.28 -8.96
C TYR A 28 5.26 11.86 -8.65
N ALA A 29 4.66 11.25 -7.64
CA ALA A 29 4.77 9.83 -7.36
C ALA A 29 3.43 9.27 -6.89
N LYS A 30 3.20 8.00 -7.20
CA LYS A 30 2.06 7.24 -6.67
C LYS A 30 2.58 6.10 -5.82
N ALA A 31 2.09 6.00 -4.59
CA ALA A 31 2.47 4.94 -3.65
C ALA A 31 1.24 4.12 -3.25
N LYS A 32 1.44 2.80 -3.12
CA LYS A 32 0.45 1.89 -2.58
C LYS A 32 0.87 1.49 -1.17
N ILE A 33 0.04 1.76 -0.19
CA ILE A 33 0.35 1.53 1.23
C ILE A 33 -0.73 0.63 1.83
N GLY A 34 -0.34 -0.43 2.54
CA GLY A 34 -1.31 -1.26 3.26
C GLY A 34 -1.93 -0.49 4.43
N GLU A 35 -3.23 -0.65 4.65
CA GLU A 35 -3.99 0.08 5.69
C GLU A 35 -3.40 -0.06 7.11
N THR A 36 -2.65 -1.13 7.38
CA THR A 36 -2.01 -1.35 8.69
C THR A 36 -0.74 -0.54 8.92
N LEU A 37 -0.20 0.10 7.86
CA LEU A 37 1.05 0.86 7.90
C LEU A 37 0.82 2.37 8.03
N ILE A 38 -0.42 2.83 7.87
CA ILE A 38 -0.73 4.25 7.86
C ILE A 38 -2.00 4.50 8.68
N THR A 39 -1.83 5.27 9.75
CA THR A 39 -2.93 5.60 10.66
C THR A 39 -3.74 6.77 10.13
N ASP A 40 -3.05 7.78 9.59
CA ASP A 40 -3.67 9.00 9.06
C ASP A 40 -2.92 9.48 7.79
N PRO A 41 -3.55 9.38 6.60
CA PRO A 41 -2.92 9.80 5.35
C PRO A 41 -2.55 11.29 5.27
N PRO A 42 -3.40 12.24 5.73
CA PRO A 42 -3.03 13.65 5.83
C PRO A 42 -1.78 13.91 6.69
N GLU A 43 -1.70 13.33 7.89
CA GLU A 43 -0.49 13.44 8.74
C GLU A 43 0.75 12.90 8.01
N PHE A 44 0.62 11.78 7.30
CA PHE A 44 1.72 11.24 6.51
C PHE A 44 2.17 12.20 5.40
N GLU A 45 1.23 12.82 4.67
CA GLU A 45 1.53 13.81 3.64
C GLU A 45 2.23 15.05 4.21
N GLU A 46 1.79 15.54 5.38
CA GLU A 46 2.43 16.66 6.07
C GLU A 46 3.87 16.33 6.50
N ILE A 47 4.06 15.16 7.11
CA ILE A 47 5.39 14.68 7.50
C ILE A 47 6.28 14.55 6.26
N PHE A 48 5.78 13.91 5.20
CA PHE A 48 6.53 13.72 3.96
C PHE A 48 6.93 15.07 3.35
N SER A 49 5.99 16.02 3.26
CA SER A 49 6.26 17.38 2.78
C SER A 49 7.41 18.02 3.57
N THR A 50 7.35 17.94 4.90
CA THR A 50 8.36 18.50 5.80
C THR A 50 9.75 17.89 5.58
N ILE A 51 9.86 16.55 5.53
CA ILE A 51 11.16 15.87 5.39
C ILE A 51 11.71 15.91 3.96
N SER A 52 10.86 16.13 2.96
CA SER A 52 11.26 16.21 1.55
C SER A 52 11.89 17.56 1.17
N ALA A 53 11.75 18.58 2.02
CA ALA A 53 12.33 19.90 1.80
C ALA A 53 13.85 19.83 1.59
N GLY A 54 14.36 20.55 0.59
CA GLY A 54 15.76 20.53 0.18
C GLY A 54 16.20 19.27 -0.58
N SER A 55 15.28 18.38 -0.94
CA SER A 55 15.58 17.15 -1.67
C SER A 55 15.05 17.17 -3.10
N VAL A 56 15.38 16.13 -3.87
CA VAL A 56 14.86 15.91 -5.24
C VAL A 56 13.32 15.80 -5.29
N ALA A 57 12.68 15.50 -4.15
CA ALA A 57 11.24 15.35 -4.02
C ALA A 57 10.55 16.58 -3.39
N GLU A 58 11.26 17.70 -3.21
CA GLU A 58 10.67 18.92 -2.66
C GLU A 58 9.51 19.42 -3.54
N GLY A 59 8.33 19.59 -2.92
CA GLY A 59 7.11 20.02 -3.58
C GLY A 59 6.50 18.96 -4.53
N MET A 60 6.92 17.71 -4.41
CA MET A 60 6.35 16.60 -5.16
C MET A 60 4.92 16.31 -4.69
N GLN A 61 4.02 16.05 -5.63
CA GLN A 61 2.70 15.48 -5.31
C GLN A 61 2.83 13.98 -5.05
N LEU A 62 2.44 13.53 -3.86
CA LEU A 62 2.40 12.12 -3.48
C LEU A 62 0.95 11.64 -3.43
N ASP A 63 0.57 10.76 -4.36
CA ASP A 63 -0.75 10.15 -4.41
C ASP A 63 -0.74 8.80 -3.68
N LEU A 64 -1.51 8.70 -2.59
CA LEU A 64 -1.57 7.52 -1.74
C LEU A 64 -2.80 6.67 -2.04
N GLU A 65 -2.56 5.43 -2.48
CA GLU A 65 -3.59 4.41 -2.64
C GLU A 65 -3.52 3.44 -1.45
N ILE A 66 -4.52 3.48 -0.57
CA ILE A 66 -4.58 2.60 0.60
C ILE A 66 -5.13 1.23 0.19
N LEU A 67 -4.33 0.19 0.40
CA LEU A 67 -4.69 -1.19 0.13
C LEU A 67 -5.26 -1.86 1.38
N PRO A 68 -6.42 -2.52 1.29
CA PRO A 68 -7.01 -3.21 2.44
C PRO A 68 -6.11 -4.35 2.90
N SER A 69 -6.10 -4.62 4.22
CA SER A 69 -5.43 -5.79 4.74
C SER A 69 -6.22 -7.03 4.32
N LEU A 70 -5.69 -7.75 3.34
CA LEU A 70 -6.15 -9.10 3.09
C LEU A 70 -5.59 -9.96 4.23
N ILE A 71 -6.29 -10.00 5.36
CA ILE A 71 -6.22 -11.16 6.23
C ILE A 71 -6.78 -12.30 5.39
N GLN A 72 -5.91 -12.98 4.66
CA GLN A 72 -6.22 -14.26 4.07
C GLN A 72 -6.47 -15.18 5.25
N LYS A 73 -7.75 -15.30 5.65
CA LYS A 73 -8.17 -16.32 6.59
C LYS A 73 -7.66 -17.63 6.01
N SER A 74 -6.73 -18.26 6.70
CA SER A 74 -6.30 -19.64 6.51
C SER A 74 -7.43 -20.67 6.74
N LEU A 75 -8.69 -20.27 6.53
CA LEU A 75 -9.89 -21.10 6.64
C LEU A 75 -10.44 -21.54 5.27
N ASP A 76 -9.91 -21.06 4.14
CA ASP A 76 -10.31 -21.58 2.83
C ASP A 76 -9.59 -22.90 2.46
N TRP A 77 -8.43 -23.19 3.08
CA TRP A 77 -7.71 -24.44 2.80
C TRP A 77 -8.42 -25.69 3.36
N ILE A 78 -9.21 -25.55 4.44
CA ILE A 78 -9.98 -26.66 5.00
C ILE A 78 -11.28 -26.87 4.23
N ALA A 79 -11.91 -25.81 3.70
CA ALA A 79 -13.13 -25.92 2.91
C ALA A 79 -12.91 -26.52 1.51
N LEU A 80 -11.72 -26.38 0.93
CA LEU A 80 -11.38 -26.90 -0.40
C LEU A 80 -10.77 -28.30 -0.41
N ASN A 81 -10.29 -28.82 0.73
CA ASN A 81 -9.59 -30.11 0.79
C ASN A 81 -10.26 -31.17 1.68
N ALA A 82 -11.42 -30.89 2.27
CA ALA A 82 -12.22 -31.88 2.99
C ALA A 82 -13.48 -32.25 2.19
N VAL A 83 -13.42 -33.47 1.62
CA VAL A 83 -14.51 -34.26 1.01
C VAL A 83 -14.78 -34.03 -0.49
N PRO A 84 -14.13 -34.82 -1.35
CA PRO A 84 -14.53 -35.00 -2.73
C PRO A 84 -15.65 -36.04 -2.80
N GLN A 85 -16.87 -35.73 -2.35
CA GLN A 85 -18.06 -36.51 -2.70
C GLN A 85 -19.35 -35.67 -2.77
N ILE A 86 -19.84 -35.56 -4.00
CA ILE A 86 -21.27 -35.66 -4.33
C ILE A 86 -22.13 -34.40 -4.04
N SER A 87 -22.08 -33.47 -4.98
CA SER A 87 -23.17 -33.30 -5.96
C SER A 87 -24.61 -33.59 -5.48
N ARG A 88 -25.26 -32.71 -4.68
CA ARG A 88 -26.74 -32.72 -4.63
C ARG A 88 -27.49 -31.54 -3.98
N PHE A 89 -26.88 -30.37 -3.73
CA PHE A 89 -27.60 -29.30 -3.02
C PHE A 89 -27.71 -27.94 -3.72
N LEU A 90 -27.20 -27.80 -4.96
CA LEU A 90 -27.34 -26.57 -5.77
C LEU A 90 -28.49 -26.64 -6.79
N GLN A 91 -29.60 -27.30 -6.45
CA GLN A 91 -30.83 -27.28 -7.28
C GLN A 91 -32.10 -26.83 -6.52
N ALA A 92 -32.00 -26.34 -5.29
CA ALA A 92 -33.16 -25.86 -4.53
C ALA A 92 -33.03 -24.38 -4.14
N ARG A 93 -32.87 -23.51 -5.14
CA ARG A 93 -33.15 -22.07 -5.00
C ARG A 93 -33.61 -21.49 -6.34
N ASN A 94 -34.73 -22.02 -6.80
CA ASN A 94 -35.67 -21.34 -7.68
C ASN A 94 -37.06 -21.63 -7.11
N PHE A 95 -37.45 -20.87 -6.10
CA PHE A 95 -38.82 -20.46 -5.76
C PHE A 95 -38.71 -19.29 -4.77
#